data_AF-A0AA96YNC4-F1
#
_entry.id   AF-A0AA96YNC4-F1
#
_cell.length_a   1.000
_cell.length_b   1.000
_cell.length_c   1.000
_cell.angle_alpha   90.00
_cell.angle_beta   90.00
_cell.angle_gamma   90.00
#
_symmetry.space_group_name_H-M   'P 1'
#
loop_
_entity.id
_entity.type
_entity.pdbx_description
1 polymer ?
#
loop_
_entity_poly.entity_id
_entity_poly.type
_entity_poly.pdbx_seq_one_letter_code
_entity_poly.pdbx_strand_id
1 'polypeptide(L)'
;MVEFVTNLTYERMQNKVNGIICSRQQLVKLQGLFPANIPILTDDKLQDIALWDCFLTKLYTIERLDGLYNDLTHHNMIQFHSCHKYLIMAYSPIGYQYTGRLVASIKSSTDLVCFFNQYKACLMEILAAVPAKNIEVNALSHMQGYFKHKATKDEKKRLLWLINDYLAGNLPLNRPLEMMKQLLVQYPDSYLMEQVIFEPYPNSCSIRELPYCW
;
A
#
# COMPACT_ATOMS: atom_id res chain seq x y z
N MET A 1 6.63 9.01 -12.27
CA MET A 1 7.32 10.33 -12.33
C MET A 1 6.75 11.20 -11.22
N VAL A 2 7.58 11.59 -10.24
CA VAL A 2 7.20 12.49 -9.13
C VAL A 2 7.72 13.87 -9.49
N GLU A 3 6.90 14.90 -9.37
CA GLU A 3 7.30 16.26 -9.70
C GLU A 3 7.17 17.20 -8.51
N PHE A 4 8.20 18.03 -8.35
CA PHE A 4 8.18 19.18 -7.45
C PHE A 4 7.54 20.35 -8.19
N VAL A 5 6.32 20.71 -7.79
CA VAL A 5 5.61 21.79 -8.45
C VAL A 5 6.20 23.13 -7.99
N THR A 6 6.99 23.77 -8.84
CA THR A 6 7.42 25.17 -8.69
C THR A 6 6.55 26.07 -9.57
N ASN A 7 6.62 27.41 -9.39
CA ASN A 7 5.77 28.38 -10.11
C ASN A 7 5.86 28.34 -11.65
N LEU A 8 6.72 27.52 -12.26
CA LEU A 8 7.15 27.64 -13.66
C LEU A 8 6.74 26.51 -14.61
N THR A 9 5.94 25.53 -14.20
CA THR A 9 5.42 24.52 -15.15
C THR A 9 4.01 24.09 -14.76
N TYR A 10 3.02 24.67 -15.43
CA TYR A 10 1.60 24.45 -15.14
C TYR A 10 0.83 23.92 -16.36
N GLU A 11 1.19 24.34 -17.58
CA GLU A 11 0.37 24.09 -18.78
C GLU A 11 0.76 22.82 -19.57
N ARG A 12 1.89 22.17 -19.27
CA ARG A 12 2.37 20.98 -20.02
C ARG A 12 2.08 19.62 -19.38
N MET A 13 1.50 19.59 -18.18
CA MET A 13 1.65 18.46 -17.25
C MET A 13 0.45 17.52 -17.10
N GLN A 14 -0.64 17.74 -17.85
CA GLN A 14 -1.94 17.15 -17.50
C GLN A 14 -2.09 15.62 -17.59
N ASN A 15 -1.10 14.84 -18.04
CA ASN A 15 -1.31 13.38 -18.27
C ASN A 15 -0.12 12.45 -17.88
N LYS A 16 0.87 12.87 -17.08
CA LYS A 16 2.04 12.00 -16.74
C LYS A 16 2.50 12.01 -15.28
N VAL A 17 1.81 12.74 -14.40
CA VAL A 17 2.22 12.89 -13.00
C VAL A 17 1.44 11.91 -12.14
N ASN A 18 2.16 11.01 -11.45
CA ASN A 18 1.54 10.02 -10.56
C ASN A 18 1.58 10.43 -9.09
N GLY A 19 2.23 11.55 -8.75
CA GLY A 19 2.24 12.13 -7.42
C GLY A 19 2.89 13.51 -7.38
N ILE A 20 2.47 14.33 -6.41
CA ILE A 20 2.81 15.75 -6.32
C ILE A 20 3.47 16.04 -4.98
N ILE A 21 4.58 16.76 -5.02
CA ILE A 21 5.14 17.42 -3.83
C ILE A 21 5.05 18.94 -4.05
N CYS A 22 4.39 19.64 -3.12
CA CYS A 22 4.14 21.08 -3.26
C CYS A 22 4.09 21.79 -1.91
N SER A 23 4.13 23.12 -1.91
CA SER A 23 3.89 23.88 -0.69
C SER A 23 2.42 23.89 -0.27
N ARG A 24 2.15 24.06 1.03
CA ARG A 24 0.78 24.22 1.54
C ARG A 24 -0.01 25.34 0.82
N GLN A 25 0.66 26.42 0.44
CA GLN A 25 0.06 27.54 -0.31
C GLN A 25 -0.30 27.17 -1.76
N GLN A 26 0.52 26.32 -2.41
CA GLN A 26 0.26 25.87 -3.77
C GLN A 26 -0.88 24.86 -3.83
N LEU A 27 -1.09 24.04 -2.79
CA LEU A 27 -2.14 23.02 -2.78
C LEU A 27 -3.52 23.56 -3.16
N VAL A 28 -3.88 24.76 -2.69
CA VAL A 28 -5.17 25.42 -3.01
C VAL A 28 -5.30 25.67 -4.52
N LYS A 29 -4.19 26.03 -5.19
CA LYS A 29 -4.16 26.26 -6.64
C LYS A 29 -4.25 24.97 -7.44
N LEU A 30 -3.80 23.84 -6.86
CA LEU A 30 -3.81 22.53 -7.50
C LEU A 30 -5.18 21.83 -7.44
N GLN A 31 -6.10 22.32 -6.61
CA GLN A 31 -7.45 21.77 -6.51
C GLN A 31 -8.17 21.84 -7.86
N GLY A 32 -8.68 20.70 -8.34
CA GLY A 32 -9.41 20.58 -9.60
C GLY A 32 -8.55 20.43 -10.85
N LEU A 33 -7.21 20.44 -10.74
CA LEU A 33 -6.31 20.30 -11.88
C LEU A 33 -5.76 18.90 -12.10
N PHE A 34 -5.81 18.09 -11.05
CA PHE A 34 -5.38 16.70 -11.07
C PHE A 34 -6.53 15.79 -10.62
N PRO A 35 -6.49 14.50 -10.98
CA PRO A 35 -7.46 13.53 -10.46
C PRO A 35 -7.54 13.59 -8.94
N ALA A 36 -8.75 13.48 -8.37
CA ALA A 36 -8.98 13.60 -6.93
C ALA A 36 -8.13 12.65 -6.07
N ASN A 37 -7.71 11.53 -6.66
CA ASN A 37 -6.96 10.46 -6.00
C ASN A 37 -5.44 10.52 -6.23
N ILE A 38 -4.92 11.59 -6.83
CA ILE A 38 -3.48 11.75 -6.97
C ILE A 38 -2.84 11.89 -5.57
N PRO A 39 -1.75 11.17 -5.25
CA PRO A 39 -1.05 11.35 -3.98
C PRO A 39 -0.38 12.71 -3.96
N ILE A 40 -0.59 13.43 -2.86
CA ILE A 40 0.00 14.76 -2.64
C ILE A 40 0.68 14.76 -1.27
N LEU A 41 1.92 15.23 -1.23
CA LEU A 41 2.65 15.51 0.01
C LEU A 41 3.00 17.00 0.05
N THR A 42 2.68 17.65 1.16
CA THR A 42 2.99 19.08 1.35
C THR A 42 4.29 19.27 2.10
N ASP A 43 4.96 20.40 1.87
CA ASP A 43 6.22 20.77 2.50
C ASP A 43 6.20 20.72 4.04
N ASP A 44 5.09 21.17 4.65
CA ASP A 44 4.85 21.12 6.10
C ASP A 44 4.79 19.69 6.67
N LYS A 45 4.68 18.68 5.80
CA LYS A 45 4.53 17.26 6.15
C LYS A 45 5.73 16.40 5.79
N LEU A 46 6.79 16.98 5.20
CA LEU A 46 7.96 16.24 4.73
C LEU A 46 8.78 15.58 5.86
N GLN A 47 8.56 15.94 7.12
CA GLN A 47 9.25 15.32 8.25
C GLN A 47 8.47 14.13 8.84
N ASP A 48 7.22 13.94 8.45
CA ASP A 48 6.39 12.85 8.94
C ASP A 48 6.60 11.60 8.09
N ILE A 49 7.25 10.60 8.70
CA ILE A 49 7.59 9.32 8.07
C ILE A 49 6.34 8.54 7.65
N ALA A 50 5.27 8.57 8.43
CA ALA A 50 4.05 7.83 8.13
C ALA A 50 3.35 8.42 6.90
N LEU A 51 3.36 9.76 6.78
CA LEU A 51 2.85 10.44 5.58
C LEU A 51 3.71 10.17 4.35
N TRP A 52 5.03 10.11 4.49
CA TRP A 52 5.94 9.70 3.41
C TRP A 52 5.71 8.26 2.94
N ASP A 53 5.63 7.30 3.87
CA ASP A 53 5.36 5.88 3.55
C ASP A 53 4.01 5.74 2.82
N CYS A 54 3.00 6.47 3.29
CA CYS A 54 1.67 6.48 2.68
C CYS A 54 1.66 7.13 1.29
N PHE A 55 2.38 8.24 1.11
CA PHE A 55 2.53 8.91 -0.19
C PHE A 55 3.18 7.98 -1.23
N LEU A 56 4.32 7.37 -0.87
CA LEU A 56 5.05 6.48 -1.78
C LEU A 56 4.27 5.20 -2.07
N THR A 57 3.62 4.61 -1.07
CA THR A 57 2.73 3.45 -1.26
C THR A 57 1.63 3.74 -2.28
N LYS A 58 0.99 4.91 -2.19
CA LYS A 58 -0.03 5.33 -3.17
C LYS A 58 0.54 5.54 -4.56
N LEU A 59 1.63 6.30 -4.66
CA LEU A 59 2.33 6.59 -5.92
C LEU A 59 2.64 5.32 -6.70
N TYR A 60 3.30 4.35 -6.05
CA TYR A 60 3.68 3.10 -6.70
C TYR A 60 2.49 2.17 -6.93
N THR A 61 1.41 2.29 -6.14
CA THR A 61 0.17 1.56 -6.43
C THR A 61 -0.53 2.10 -7.68
N ILE A 62 -0.52 3.41 -7.91
CA ILE A 62 -1.02 4.01 -9.16
C ILE A 62 -0.18 3.51 -10.34
N GLU A 63 1.14 3.53 -10.22
CA GLU A 63 2.02 3.02 -11.28
C GLU A 63 1.73 1.55 -11.64
N ARG A 64 1.54 0.68 -10.64
CA ARG A 64 1.15 -0.72 -10.90
C ARG A 64 -0.24 -0.85 -11.51
N LEU A 65 -1.19 0.01 -11.13
CA LEU A 65 -2.53 0.03 -11.74
C LEU A 65 -2.46 0.46 -13.20
N ASP A 66 -1.61 1.42 -13.54
CA ASP A 66 -1.43 1.83 -14.93
C ASP A 66 -0.80 0.70 -15.76
N GLY A 67 0.17 -0.03 -15.19
CA GLY A 67 0.69 -1.27 -15.79
C GLY A 67 -0.40 -2.33 -16.00
N LEU A 68 -1.23 -2.58 -14.98
CA LEU A 68 -2.36 -3.51 -15.08
C LEU A 68 -3.36 -3.12 -16.17
N TYR A 69 -3.62 -1.82 -16.34
CA TYR A 69 -4.53 -1.33 -17.36
C TYR A 69 -4.04 -1.64 -18.79
N ASN A 70 -2.73 -1.56 -19.02
CA ASN A 70 -2.13 -1.85 -20.32
C ASN A 70 -2.22 -3.34 -20.68
N ASP A 71 -2.14 -4.23 -19.69
CA ASP A 71 -2.21 -5.69 -19.85
C ASP A 71 -3.48 -6.26 -19.20
N LEU A 72 -4.62 -5.62 -19.44
CA LEU A 72 -5.85 -5.92 -18.72
C LEU A 72 -6.46 -7.27 -19.11
N THR A 73 -6.45 -8.22 -18.17
CA THR A 73 -7.09 -9.52 -18.30
C THR A 73 -7.76 -9.92 -16.98
N HIS A 74 -8.71 -10.87 -17.02
CA HIS A 74 -9.31 -11.45 -15.81
C HIS A 74 -8.25 -11.99 -14.85
N HIS A 75 -7.27 -12.71 -15.40
CA HIS A 75 -6.16 -13.26 -14.63
C HIS A 75 -5.34 -12.17 -13.96
N ASN A 76 -4.94 -11.14 -14.71
CA ASN A 76 -4.12 -10.05 -14.17
C ASN A 76 -4.88 -9.21 -13.14
N MET A 77 -6.19 -9.02 -13.27
CA MET A 77 -7.01 -8.36 -12.23
C MET A 77 -7.02 -9.17 -10.92
N ILE A 78 -7.23 -10.48 -11.01
CA ILE A 78 -7.24 -11.37 -9.84
C ILE A 78 -5.85 -11.43 -9.21
N GLN A 79 -4.80 -11.54 -10.02
CA GLN A 79 -3.42 -11.58 -9.54
C GLN A 79 -3.04 -10.26 -8.86
N PHE A 80 -3.36 -9.12 -9.47
CA PHE A 80 -3.13 -7.81 -8.87
C PHE A 80 -3.77 -7.72 -7.49
N HIS A 81 -5.07 -8.06 -7.36
CA HIS A 81 -5.73 -8.04 -6.07
C HIS A 81 -5.10 -9.00 -5.06
N SER A 82 -4.74 -10.21 -5.51
CA SER A 82 -4.13 -11.24 -4.68
C SER A 82 -2.81 -10.78 -4.07
N CYS A 83 -1.94 -10.13 -4.84
CA CYS A 83 -0.66 -9.59 -4.36
C CYS A 83 -0.84 -8.36 -3.44
N HIS A 84 -1.92 -7.60 -3.57
CA HIS A 84 -2.17 -6.38 -2.77
C HIS A 84 -3.02 -6.64 -1.53
N LYS A 85 -3.53 -7.86 -1.34
CA LYS A 85 -4.50 -8.23 -0.30
C LYS A 85 -4.13 -7.71 1.09
N TYR A 86 -2.92 -8.01 1.56
CA TYR A 86 -2.51 -7.60 2.91
C TYR A 86 -2.23 -6.10 3.01
N LEU A 87 -1.78 -5.46 1.95
CA LEU A 87 -1.66 -4.00 1.90
C LEU A 87 -3.04 -3.35 2.05
N ILE A 88 -4.04 -3.82 1.30
CA ILE A 88 -5.42 -3.34 1.39
C ILE A 88 -5.96 -3.54 2.82
N MET A 89 -5.72 -4.72 3.41
CA MET A 89 -6.14 -5.03 4.78
C MET A 89 -5.48 -4.13 5.82
N ALA A 90 -4.20 -3.79 5.63
CA ALA A 90 -3.44 -2.90 6.51
C ALA A 90 -3.96 -1.45 6.48
N TYR A 91 -4.66 -1.05 5.41
CA TYR A 91 -5.33 0.24 5.32
C TYR A 91 -6.80 0.21 5.71
N SER A 92 -7.53 -0.85 5.34
CA SER A 92 -8.96 -0.96 5.61
C SER A 92 -9.43 -2.41 5.59
N PRO A 93 -9.82 -3.00 6.74
CA PRO A 93 -10.38 -4.34 6.79
C PRO A 93 -11.72 -4.43 6.06
N ILE A 94 -12.52 -3.36 6.13
CA ILE A 94 -13.79 -3.24 5.39
C ILE A 94 -13.51 -3.18 3.89
N GLY A 95 -12.53 -2.37 3.48
CA GLY A 95 -12.08 -2.25 2.10
C GLY A 95 -11.56 -3.58 1.55
N TYR A 96 -10.78 -4.32 2.34
CA TYR A 96 -10.34 -5.68 2.00
C TYR A 96 -11.51 -6.62 1.74
N GLN A 97 -12.51 -6.67 2.64
CA GLN A 97 -13.67 -7.54 2.44
C GLN A 97 -14.48 -7.13 1.21
N TYR A 98 -14.66 -5.83 0.99
CA TYR A 98 -15.40 -5.31 -0.16
C TYR A 98 -14.70 -5.65 -1.48
N THR A 99 -13.42 -5.30 -1.61
CA THR A 99 -12.62 -5.54 -2.82
C THR A 99 -12.45 -7.04 -3.10
N GLY A 100 -12.33 -7.87 -2.08
CA GLY A 100 -12.32 -9.33 -2.23
C GLY A 100 -13.62 -9.87 -2.83
N ARG A 101 -14.78 -9.40 -2.35
CA ARG A 101 -16.09 -9.75 -2.95
C ARG A 101 -16.23 -9.24 -4.38
N LEU A 102 -15.74 -8.02 -4.64
CA LEU A 102 -15.77 -7.41 -5.97
C LEU A 102 -14.98 -8.26 -6.97
N VAL A 103 -13.75 -8.66 -6.64
CA VAL A 103 -12.91 -9.50 -7.52
C VAL A 103 -13.47 -10.91 -7.67
N ALA A 104 -14.04 -11.49 -6.62
CA ALA A 104 -14.70 -12.79 -6.70
C ALA A 104 -15.96 -12.78 -7.61
N SER A 105 -16.52 -11.61 -7.91
CA SER A 105 -17.70 -11.47 -8.78
C SER A 105 -17.38 -11.40 -10.27
N ILE A 106 -16.10 -11.32 -10.64
CA ILE A 106 -15.65 -11.26 -12.04
C ILE A 106 -16.11 -12.53 -12.79
N LYS A 107 -16.74 -12.34 -13.95
CA LYS A 107 -17.19 -13.41 -14.86
C LYS A 107 -16.56 -13.22 -16.23
N SER A 108 -16.61 -14.25 -17.08
CA SER A 108 -16.13 -14.17 -18.48
C SER A 108 -16.78 -13.04 -19.28
N SER A 109 -18.03 -12.70 -18.98
CA SER A 109 -18.79 -11.61 -19.64
C SER A 109 -18.59 -10.22 -19.01
N THR A 110 -17.74 -10.09 -17.99
CA THR A 110 -17.50 -8.80 -17.33
C THR A 110 -16.77 -7.84 -18.28
N ASP A 111 -17.29 -6.61 -18.41
CA ASP A 111 -16.54 -5.50 -18.99
C ASP A 111 -15.38 -5.15 -18.06
N LEU A 112 -14.17 -5.58 -18.44
CA LEU A 112 -12.99 -5.40 -17.63
C LEU A 112 -12.59 -3.93 -17.48
N VAL A 113 -12.86 -3.07 -18.47
CA VAL A 113 -12.49 -1.65 -18.39
C VAL A 113 -13.37 -0.95 -17.37
N CYS A 114 -14.68 -1.19 -17.42
CA CYS A 114 -15.61 -0.69 -16.42
C CYS A 114 -15.25 -1.21 -15.01
N PHE A 115 -15.01 -2.52 -14.90
CA PHE A 115 -14.61 -3.15 -13.64
C PHE A 115 -13.30 -2.58 -13.08
N PHE A 116 -12.29 -2.41 -13.93
CA PHE A 116 -11.00 -1.82 -13.54
C PHE A 116 -11.19 -0.42 -12.97
N ASN A 117 -11.98 0.43 -13.63
CA ASN A 117 -12.23 1.79 -13.15
C ASN A 117 -12.94 1.80 -11.79
N GLN A 118 -13.92 0.92 -11.59
CA GLN A 118 -14.57 0.74 -10.29
C GLN A 118 -13.58 0.27 -9.21
N TYR A 119 -12.79 -0.77 -9.51
CA TYR A 119 -11.80 -1.31 -8.59
C TYR A 119 -10.71 -0.28 -8.23
N LYS A 120 -10.20 0.45 -9.23
CA LYS A 120 -9.22 1.54 -9.08
C LYS A 120 -9.77 2.63 -8.16
N ALA A 121 -11.00 3.07 -8.36
CA ALA A 121 -11.62 4.07 -7.49
C ALA A 121 -11.69 3.60 -6.02
N CYS A 122 -12.15 2.36 -5.78
CA CYS A 122 -12.22 1.79 -4.45
C CYS A 122 -10.84 1.67 -3.79
N LEU A 123 -9.83 1.20 -4.54
CA LEU A 123 -8.49 1.04 -4.01
C LEU A 123 -7.86 2.39 -3.62
N MET A 124 -8.09 3.43 -4.42
CA MET A 124 -7.59 4.77 -4.10
C MET A 124 -8.28 5.39 -2.88
N GLU A 125 -9.57 5.11 -2.69
CA GLU A 125 -10.28 5.51 -1.47
C GLU A 125 -9.70 4.80 -0.23
N ILE A 126 -9.43 3.50 -0.33
CA ILE A 126 -8.82 2.72 0.77
C ILE A 126 -7.45 3.28 1.15
N LEU A 127 -6.64 3.68 0.18
CA LEU A 127 -5.32 4.20 0.43
C LEU A 127 -5.31 5.71 0.77
N ALA A 128 -6.46 6.38 0.84
CA ALA A 128 -6.54 7.84 0.93
C ALA A 128 -5.90 8.43 2.21
N ALA A 129 -5.87 7.70 3.32
CA ALA A 129 -5.31 8.15 4.60
C ALA A 129 -4.19 7.24 5.09
N VAL A 130 -3.37 7.74 6.03
CA VAL A 130 -2.38 6.92 6.76
C VAL A 130 -3.14 5.83 7.53
N PRO A 131 -2.72 4.56 7.45
CA PRO A 131 -3.37 3.48 8.18
C PRO A 131 -3.19 3.66 9.68
N ALA A 132 -4.19 3.28 10.47
CA ALA A 132 -4.03 3.25 11.92
C ALA A 132 -3.23 2.01 12.35
N LYS A 133 -2.33 2.15 13.34
CA LYS A 133 -1.47 1.06 13.84
C LYS A 133 -2.20 -0.25 14.11
N ASN A 134 -3.35 -0.18 14.76
CA ASN A 134 -4.16 -1.36 15.10
C ASN A 134 -4.67 -2.11 13.87
N ILE A 135 -4.90 -1.40 12.76
CA ILE A 135 -5.30 -1.98 11.48
C ILE A 135 -4.12 -2.66 10.80
N GLU A 136 -2.94 -2.06 10.81
CA GLU A 136 -1.73 -2.71 10.29
C GLU A 136 -1.38 -3.96 11.09
N VAL A 137 -1.47 -3.89 12.42
CA VAL A 137 -1.29 -5.05 13.32
C VAL A 137 -2.28 -6.16 13.04
N ASN A 138 -3.52 -5.83 12.66
CA ASN A 138 -4.48 -6.83 12.20
C ASN A 138 -3.95 -7.55 10.95
N ALA A 139 -3.49 -6.82 9.94
CA ALA A 139 -2.89 -7.42 8.74
C ALA A 139 -1.67 -8.29 9.06
N LEU A 140 -0.76 -7.81 9.93
CA LEU A 140 0.39 -8.57 10.40
C LEU A 140 -0.02 -9.87 11.12
N SER A 141 -1.08 -9.81 11.93
CA SER A 141 -1.61 -10.99 12.64
C SER A 141 -2.20 -12.02 11.67
N HIS A 142 -2.86 -11.58 10.61
CA HIS A 142 -3.30 -12.47 9.54
C HIS A 142 -2.11 -13.12 8.80
N MET A 143 -1.05 -12.37 8.50
CA MET A 143 0.17 -12.89 7.88
C MET A 143 0.94 -13.84 8.81
N GLN A 144 0.94 -13.59 10.13
CA GLN A 144 1.51 -14.51 11.12
C GLN A 144 0.90 -15.93 11.04
N GLY A 145 -0.37 -16.03 10.63
CA GLY A 145 -1.10 -17.29 10.49
C GLY A 145 -0.41 -18.31 9.56
N TYR A 146 0.33 -17.86 8.54
CA TYR A 146 1.04 -18.73 7.60
C TYR A 146 2.12 -19.59 8.27
N PHE A 147 2.65 -19.12 9.41
CA PHE A 147 3.70 -19.78 10.15
C PHE A 147 3.17 -20.65 11.31
N LYS A 148 1.86 -20.63 11.58
CA LYS A 148 1.23 -21.25 12.76
C LYS A 148 1.67 -22.71 13.00
N HIS A 149 1.67 -23.50 11.92
CA HIS A 149 1.98 -24.94 11.93
C HIS A 149 3.39 -25.28 11.42
N LYS A 150 4.18 -24.28 11.01
CA LYS A 150 5.51 -24.47 10.41
C LYS A 150 6.63 -24.00 11.35
N ALA A 151 6.48 -22.81 11.93
CA ALA A 151 7.47 -22.20 12.80
C ALA A 151 7.52 -22.83 14.20
N THR A 152 8.70 -22.82 14.79
CA THR A 152 8.98 -23.23 16.17
C THR A 152 8.21 -22.38 17.19
N LYS A 153 8.15 -22.83 18.43
CA LYS A 153 7.51 -22.06 19.51
C LYS A 153 8.19 -20.71 19.74
N ASP A 154 9.51 -20.66 19.63
CA ASP A 154 10.29 -19.45 19.91
C ASP A 154 10.22 -18.44 18.77
N GLU A 155 10.24 -18.88 17.52
CA GLU A 155 9.99 -18.02 16.35
C GLU A 155 8.61 -17.37 16.42
N LYS A 156 7.57 -18.14 16.77
CA LYS A 156 6.20 -17.61 16.92
C LYS A 156 6.10 -16.59 18.04
N LYS A 157 6.72 -16.86 19.21
CA LYS A 157 6.80 -15.91 20.32
C LYS A 157 7.54 -14.65 19.92
N ARG A 158 8.65 -14.78 19.20
CA ARG A 158 9.45 -13.64 18.72
C ARG A 158 8.65 -12.76 17.77
N LEU A 159 7.99 -13.35 16.77
CA LEU A 159 7.16 -12.60 15.82
C LEU A 159 5.99 -11.90 16.54
N LEU A 160 5.31 -12.59 17.45
CA LEU A 160 4.24 -11.98 18.24
C LEU A 160 4.73 -10.80 19.08
N TRP A 161 5.90 -10.94 19.72
CA TRP A 161 6.52 -9.86 20.48
C TRP A 161 6.81 -8.65 19.59
N LEU A 162 7.39 -8.84 18.39
CA LEU A 162 7.66 -7.75 17.45
C LEU A 162 6.38 -7.01 17.01
N ILE A 163 5.29 -7.75 16.76
CA ILE A 163 4.00 -7.16 16.39
C ILE A 163 3.43 -6.33 17.55
N ASN A 164 3.50 -6.84 18.78
CA ASN A 164 3.01 -6.12 19.96
C ASN A 164 3.85 -4.88 20.30
N ASP A 165 5.17 -4.95 20.11
CA ASP A 165 6.06 -3.83 20.38
C ASP A 165 5.95 -2.74 19.31
N TYR A 166 5.64 -3.12 18.06
CA TYR A 166 5.17 -2.20 17.02
C TYR A 166 3.86 -1.50 17.41
N LEU A 167 2.85 -2.26 17.89
CA LEU A 167 1.58 -1.69 18.35
C LEU A 167 1.78 -0.65 19.46
N ALA A 168 2.71 -0.94 20.38
CA ALA A 168 3.08 -0.03 21.48
C ALA A 168 3.85 1.22 21.01
N GLY A 169 4.34 1.24 19.76
CA GLY A 169 5.13 2.34 19.20
C GLY A 169 6.62 2.30 19.55
N ASN A 170 7.11 1.19 20.11
CA ASN A 170 8.51 1.05 20.52
C ASN A 170 9.43 0.62 19.37
N LEU A 171 8.87 -0.09 18.39
CA LEU A 171 9.58 -0.54 17.19
C LEU A 171 8.89 -0.01 15.94
N PRO A 172 9.63 0.12 14.83
CA PRO A 172 9.05 0.52 13.56
C PRO A 172 8.45 -0.69 12.81
N LEU A 173 7.56 -0.42 11.85
CA LEU A 173 6.79 -1.43 11.09
C LEU A 173 7.70 -2.45 10.39
N ASN A 174 8.90 -2.05 9.97
CA ASN A 174 9.80 -2.95 9.27
C ASN A 174 10.27 -4.13 10.12
N ARG A 175 10.32 -4.02 11.45
CA ARG A 175 10.81 -5.10 12.33
C ARG A 175 9.98 -6.39 12.23
N PRO A 176 8.65 -6.37 12.38
CA PRO A 176 7.84 -7.57 12.15
C PRO A 176 7.87 -8.03 10.69
N LEU A 177 7.92 -7.12 9.70
CA LEU A 177 7.97 -7.49 8.28
C LEU A 177 9.25 -8.25 7.91
N GLU A 178 10.42 -7.78 8.36
CA GLU A 178 11.70 -8.46 8.12
C GLU A 178 11.77 -9.82 8.82
N MET A 179 11.23 -9.95 10.05
CA MET A 179 11.10 -11.26 10.69
C MET A 179 10.24 -12.22 9.85
N MET A 180 9.13 -11.75 9.27
CA MET A 180 8.31 -12.57 8.38
C MET A 180 9.04 -12.94 7.09
N LYS A 181 9.83 -12.03 6.49
CA LYS A 181 10.69 -12.34 5.34
C LYS A 181 11.73 -13.42 5.69
N GLN A 182 12.36 -13.34 6.85
CA GLN A 182 13.28 -14.37 7.33
C GLN A 182 12.58 -15.73 7.51
N LEU A 183 11.38 -15.74 8.11
CA LEU A 183 10.59 -16.96 8.23
C LEU A 183 10.18 -17.53 6.87
N LEU A 184 9.92 -16.70 5.86
CA LEU A 184 9.63 -17.15 4.50
C LEU A 184 10.82 -17.85 3.84
N VAL A 185 12.07 -17.48 4.16
CA VAL A 185 13.26 -18.20 3.67
C VAL A 185 13.28 -19.64 4.20
N GLN A 186 12.93 -19.83 5.47
CA GLN A 186 12.92 -21.13 6.14
C GLN A 186 11.64 -21.95 5.87
N TYR A 187 10.51 -21.25 5.71
CA TYR A 187 9.17 -21.81 5.56
C TYR A 187 8.49 -21.18 4.35
N PRO A 188 8.94 -21.51 3.12
CA PRO A 188 8.44 -20.88 1.92
C PRO A 188 6.93 -21.03 1.76
N ASP A 189 6.32 -19.96 1.28
CA ASP A 189 4.90 -19.87 0.95
C ASP A 189 4.75 -18.93 -0.23
N SER A 190 4.44 -19.49 -1.41
CA SER A 190 4.41 -18.72 -2.66
C SER A 190 3.42 -17.57 -2.60
N TYR A 191 2.26 -17.79 -2.01
CA TYR A 191 1.22 -16.78 -1.90
C TYR A 191 1.64 -15.59 -1.03
N LEU A 192 2.23 -15.86 0.14
CA LEU A 192 2.70 -14.80 1.04
C LEU A 192 3.93 -14.08 0.47
N MET A 193 4.83 -14.78 -0.22
CA MET A 193 6.01 -14.18 -0.87
C MET A 193 5.66 -13.13 -1.95
N GLU A 194 4.52 -13.27 -2.61
CA GLU A 194 4.05 -12.34 -3.65
C GLU A 194 3.39 -11.06 -3.07
N GLN A 195 3.31 -10.92 -1.75
CA GLN A 195 2.55 -9.83 -1.13
C GLN A 195 3.30 -8.50 -1.15
N VAL A 196 2.68 -7.51 -1.77
CA VAL A 196 3.21 -6.14 -1.94
C VAL A 196 3.43 -5.42 -0.62
N ILE A 197 2.76 -5.83 0.47
CA ILE A 197 2.97 -5.21 1.79
C ILE A 197 4.43 -5.28 2.28
N PHE A 198 5.19 -6.29 1.83
CA PHE A 198 6.61 -6.43 2.17
C PHE A 198 7.51 -5.39 1.51
N GLU A 199 7.12 -4.92 0.32
CA GLU A 199 7.82 -3.90 -0.43
C GLU A 199 6.84 -3.12 -1.33
N PRO A 200 6.05 -2.17 -0.77
CA PRO A 200 5.05 -1.43 -1.53
C PRO A 200 5.63 -0.33 -2.40
N TYR A 201 6.94 -0.14 -2.35
CA TYR A 201 7.73 0.66 -3.27
C TYR A 201 9.20 0.26 -3.10
N PRO A 202 10.05 0.49 -4.11
CA PRO A 202 11.46 0.13 -4.06
C PRO A 202 12.14 0.70 -2.82
N ASN A 203 12.91 -0.14 -2.12
CA ASN A 203 13.67 0.23 -0.92
C ASN A 203 12.81 0.75 0.25
N SER A 204 11.52 0.39 0.31
CA SER A 204 10.59 0.78 1.41
C SER A 204 11.09 0.45 2.82
N CYS A 205 11.93 -0.57 2.95
CA CYS A 205 12.66 -0.90 4.17
C CYS A 205 13.33 0.34 4.80
N SER A 206 14.02 1.16 4.01
CA SER A 206 14.79 2.32 4.50
C SER A 206 13.93 3.39 5.17
N ILE A 207 12.67 3.55 4.73
CA ILE A 207 11.71 4.49 5.33
C ILE A 207 11.01 3.82 6.51
N ARG A 208 10.60 2.56 6.36
CA ARG A 208 9.85 1.80 7.37
C ARG A 208 10.71 1.35 8.55
N GLU A 209 12.02 1.53 8.50
CA GLU A 209 12.94 1.37 9.63
C GLU A 209 12.94 2.56 10.58
N LEU A 210 12.37 3.70 10.17
CA LEU A 210 12.21 4.87 11.01
C LEU A 210 10.90 4.76 11.82
N PRO A 211 10.89 5.21 13.09
CA PRO A 211 9.68 5.19 13.91
C PRO A 211 8.64 6.16 13.32
N TYR A 212 7.38 5.71 13.30
CA TYR A 212 6.26 6.57 12.91
C TYR A 212 5.88 7.42 14.13
N CYS A 213 5.83 8.73 13.96
CA CYS A 213 5.34 9.65 14.98
C CYS A 213 3.81 9.58 14.98
N TRP A 214 3.21 9.08 16.05
CA TRP A 214 1.76 8.95 16.21
C TRP A 214 1.24 9.89 17.28
#